data_AF-A0A4Q7U5E8-F1
#
_entry.id   AF-A0A4Q7U5E8-F1
#
_cell.length_a   1.000
_cell.length_b   1.000
_cell.length_c   1.000
_cell.angle_alpha   90.00
_cell.angle_beta   90.00
_cell.angle_gamma   90.00
#
_symmetry.space_group_name_H-M   'P 1'
#
loop_
_entity.id
_entity.type
_entity.pdbx_description
1 polymer ?
#
loop_
_entity_poly.entity_id
_entity_poly.type
_entity_poly.pdbx_seq_one_letter_code
_entity_poly.pdbx_strand_id
1 'polypeptide(L)'
;MTSTAPHPRPASHDPAVPGAGFSGISTPAGPIPAGAPHWNRQRGSQMPSHRYRDAYARVDIPLTERAWPSARLTRAPLWVPVDLRDGNQALAEPMDPARKRRFFELMVAMGYTEIEVGYPSASQTDYDFVRLIAETDLAPEHVTIVVFTPARRDLIERTVASLRGIRNPVVIHMYTATAPTWRDTVLGKDRAALTELILAGGRDVLEFAGDAPNVRFEYSPEVFNLTEPDYALEVCDAMTALWDATPDRPVILNLPATVEIATPNVYADQIEYMHRNLARRDSVILSVHPHNDRGTGIACAELAVLAGAQRVEGCIFGNGERTGNVDLATLALNLHAQGIDPMIDFSDIDEIRRTVEHANRIELHPRHPYVGDLVHTAFSGTHQDAIKKGFAEHRARAAASGVAESELEWRVPYLPVDPADLGRSYDAVIRVNSQSGKGGIAYLLQEAYGVELPRRFQIELARRVQAHTDAHGAEVDAAELWALFEREFLGSGGGAAGAGEAGAGEAAGAIVTLDAHETAGGGAGGGASGAAESDARTRVTVSVAGVASTHEFAAGGPVAALVAALHERGIRIEVLGLHQTSVGSGAASTALTLIEYRDAAGTARWAAGASTSVLSASLAAVIRAANAARP
;
A
#
# COMPACT_ATOMS: atom_id res chain seq x y z
N MET A 1 -34.88 -67.68 -30.12
CA MET A 1 -33.44 -67.41 -30.10
C MET A 1 -33.23 -66.19 -29.22
N THR A 2 -32.61 -66.42 -28.07
CA THR A 2 -32.31 -65.47 -27.00
C THR A 2 -31.25 -64.45 -27.44
N SER A 3 -31.54 -63.17 -27.32
CA SER A 3 -30.53 -62.10 -27.35
C SER A 3 -30.74 -61.20 -26.13
N THR A 4 -29.74 -61.21 -25.26
CA THR A 4 -29.64 -60.55 -23.96
C THR A 4 -29.42 -59.05 -24.13
N ALA A 5 -30.34 -58.24 -23.62
CA ALA A 5 -30.11 -56.81 -23.41
C ALA A 5 -29.20 -56.60 -22.17
N PRO A 6 -28.19 -55.71 -22.22
CA PRO A 6 -27.37 -55.44 -21.04
C PRO A 6 -28.14 -54.53 -20.07
N HIS A 7 -28.18 -54.97 -18.80
CA HIS A 7 -28.68 -54.19 -17.67
C HIS A 7 -27.98 -52.82 -17.55
N PRO A 8 -28.69 -51.72 -17.24
CA PRO A 8 -28.06 -50.48 -16.83
C PRO A 8 -27.38 -50.71 -15.47
N ARG A 9 -26.07 -50.44 -15.39
CA ARG A 9 -25.35 -50.44 -14.11
C ARG A 9 -25.94 -49.33 -13.23
N PRO A 10 -26.19 -49.59 -11.94
CA PRO A 10 -26.61 -48.53 -11.02
C PRO A 10 -25.49 -47.48 -10.96
N ALA A 11 -25.88 -46.21 -11.04
CA ALA A 11 -24.99 -45.08 -10.83
C ALA A 11 -24.20 -45.32 -9.54
N SER A 12 -22.88 -45.31 -9.62
CA SER A 12 -22.02 -45.34 -8.45
C SER A 12 -22.37 -44.13 -7.60
N HIS A 13 -22.96 -44.36 -6.43
CA HIS A 13 -23.02 -43.39 -5.36
C HIS A 13 -21.58 -42.98 -5.04
N ASP A 14 -21.17 -41.81 -5.55
CA ASP A 14 -20.02 -41.13 -4.98
C ASP A 14 -20.35 -40.87 -3.51
N PRO A 15 -19.51 -41.29 -2.56
CA PRO A 15 -19.77 -41.08 -1.15
C PRO A 15 -19.87 -39.57 -0.91
N ALA A 16 -21.02 -39.13 -0.40
CA ALA A 16 -21.21 -37.77 0.06
C ALA A 16 -20.03 -37.42 0.97
N VAL A 17 -19.24 -36.42 0.55
CA VAL A 17 -18.14 -35.90 1.37
C VAL A 17 -18.74 -35.48 2.72
N PRO A 18 -18.28 -36.06 3.85
CA PRO A 18 -18.80 -35.71 5.17
C PRO A 18 -18.71 -34.20 5.36
N GLY A 19 -19.81 -33.62 5.86
CA GLY A 19 -20.13 -32.20 5.80
C GLY A 19 -18.95 -31.25 5.97
N ALA A 20 -18.69 -30.45 4.94
CA ALA A 20 -17.92 -29.22 5.11
C ALA A 20 -18.58 -28.44 6.26
N GLY A 21 -17.82 -28.08 7.29
CA GLY A 21 -18.31 -27.49 8.54
C GLY A 21 -18.94 -26.10 8.42
N PHE A 22 -19.52 -25.75 7.26
CA PHE A 22 -20.11 -24.46 6.95
C PHE A 22 -21.60 -24.65 6.66
N SER A 23 -22.46 -24.20 7.58
CA SER A 23 -23.92 -24.40 7.52
C SER A 23 -24.62 -23.77 6.31
N GLY A 24 -23.98 -22.82 5.63
CA GLY A 24 -24.55 -22.08 4.48
C GLY A 24 -23.84 -22.29 3.14
N ILE A 25 -22.77 -23.09 3.08
CA ILE A 25 -21.97 -23.28 1.86
C ILE A 25 -21.96 -24.76 1.51
N SER A 26 -22.36 -25.08 0.28
CA SER A 26 -22.35 -26.45 -0.23
C SER A 26 -21.42 -26.58 -1.43
N THR A 27 -20.69 -27.70 -1.48
CA THR A 27 -19.86 -28.05 -2.64
C THR A 27 -20.73 -28.19 -3.89
N PRO A 28 -20.37 -27.56 -5.03
CA PRO A 28 -21.09 -27.68 -6.29
C PRO A 28 -21.29 -29.14 -6.73
N ALA A 29 -22.54 -29.54 -6.92
CA ALA A 29 -22.94 -30.91 -7.30
C ALA A 29 -23.59 -31.00 -8.69
N GLY A 30 -23.67 -29.89 -9.43
CA GLY A 30 -24.24 -29.86 -10.79
C GLY A 30 -23.45 -30.67 -11.82
N PRO A 31 -23.98 -30.81 -13.04
CA PRO A 31 -23.25 -31.47 -14.12
C PRO A 31 -21.97 -30.69 -14.47
N ILE A 32 -20.96 -31.42 -14.93
CA ILE A 32 -19.82 -30.83 -15.64
C ILE A 32 -20.34 -30.37 -17.02
N PRO A 33 -20.02 -29.15 -17.49
CA PRO A 33 -20.50 -28.65 -18.78
C PRO A 33 -20.21 -29.60 -19.94
N ALA A 34 -21.18 -29.79 -20.83
CA ALA A 34 -21.01 -30.59 -22.04
C ALA A 34 -19.95 -29.92 -22.94
N GLY A 35 -18.77 -30.53 -23.04
CA GLY A 35 -17.62 -29.98 -23.77
C GLY A 35 -16.49 -29.44 -22.88
N ALA A 36 -16.63 -29.48 -21.56
CA ALA A 36 -15.52 -29.18 -20.67
C ALA A 36 -14.35 -30.15 -20.92
N PRO A 37 -13.10 -29.67 -20.95
CA PRO A 37 -11.95 -30.54 -21.12
C PRO A 37 -11.82 -31.51 -19.93
N HIS A 38 -11.34 -32.72 -20.17
CA HIS A 38 -11.30 -33.80 -19.16
C HIS A 38 -10.53 -33.45 -17.87
N TRP A 39 -9.58 -32.52 -17.94
CA TRP A 39 -8.82 -32.05 -16.79
C TRP A 39 -9.59 -31.01 -15.93
N ASN A 40 -10.65 -30.39 -16.47
CA ASN A 40 -11.52 -29.51 -15.71
C ASN A 40 -12.68 -30.30 -15.09
N ARG A 41 -12.58 -30.52 -13.78
CA ARG A 41 -13.59 -31.25 -13.00
C ARG A 41 -14.56 -30.34 -12.24
N GLN A 42 -14.57 -29.03 -12.52
CA GLN A 42 -15.52 -28.11 -11.92
C GLN A 42 -16.95 -28.45 -12.35
N ARG A 43 -17.89 -28.26 -11.42
CA ARG A 43 -19.30 -28.59 -11.55
C ARG A 43 -20.16 -27.32 -11.48
N GLY A 44 -21.33 -27.34 -12.10
CA GLY A 44 -22.33 -26.28 -11.92
C GLY A 44 -22.66 -26.08 -10.43
N SER A 45 -22.63 -24.84 -9.97
CA SER A 45 -23.02 -24.49 -8.59
C SER A 45 -24.53 -24.30 -8.46
N GLN A 46 -24.98 -24.28 -7.22
CA GLN A 46 -26.36 -24.01 -6.80
C GLN A 46 -26.72 -22.51 -6.81
N MET A 47 -25.80 -21.63 -7.25
CA MET A 47 -26.08 -20.20 -7.35
C MET A 47 -27.15 -19.94 -8.42
N PRO A 48 -28.12 -19.05 -8.17
CA PRO A 48 -29.23 -18.77 -9.10
C PRO A 48 -28.78 -17.86 -10.26
N SER A 49 -27.72 -18.25 -10.97
CA SER A 49 -27.08 -17.44 -12.02
C SER A 49 -28.02 -17.10 -13.18
N HIS A 50 -29.06 -17.92 -13.40
CA HIS A 50 -30.12 -17.69 -14.39
C HIS A 50 -30.93 -16.39 -14.16
N ARG A 51 -30.84 -15.77 -12.98
CA ARG A 51 -31.46 -14.47 -12.69
C ARG A 51 -30.74 -13.29 -13.33
N TYR A 52 -29.48 -13.47 -13.74
CA TYR A 52 -28.64 -12.39 -14.26
C TYR A 52 -28.39 -12.58 -15.75
N ARG A 53 -28.56 -11.51 -16.53
CA ARG A 53 -28.20 -11.49 -17.96
C ARG A 53 -26.82 -10.86 -18.15
N ASP A 54 -26.11 -11.21 -19.21
CA ASP A 54 -24.88 -10.51 -19.59
C ASP A 54 -25.16 -9.06 -20.05
N ALA A 55 -24.10 -8.26 -20.24
CA ALA A 55 -24.23 -6.86 -20.61
C ALA A 55 -24.84 -6.65 -22.01
N TYR A 56 -24.51 -7.50 -22.99
CA TYR A 56 -25.01 -7.43 -24.36
C TYR A 56 -26.51 -7.75 -24.46
N ALA A 57 -27.04 -8.51 -23.49
CA ALA A 57 -28.46 -8.77 -23.35
C ALA A 57 -29.21 -7.68 -22.55
N ARG A 58 -28.51 -6.73 -21.91
CA ARG A 58 -29.10 -5.63 -21.13
C ARG A 58 -29.17 -4.32 -21.90
N VAL A 59 -28.17 -4.03 -22.73
CA VAL A 59 -28.05 -2.81 -23.53
C VAL A 59 -27.35 -3.14 -24.85
N ASP A 60 -27.70 -2.42 -25.90
CA ASP A 60 -26.94 -2.52 -27.14
C ASP A 60 -25.52 -1.98 -26.93
N ILE A 61 -24.51 -2.76 -27.32
CA ILE A 61 -23.10 -2.40 -27.19
C ILE A 61 -22.58 -2.24 -28.60
N PRO A 62 -22.17 -1.02 -29.01
CA PRO A 62 -21.83 -0.75 -30.39
C PRO A 62 -20.60 -1.56 -30.78
N LEU A 63 -20.72 -2.35 -31.85
CA LEU A 63 -19.60 -3.06 -32.46
C LEU A 63 -18.75 -2.06 -33.25
N THR A 64 -17.71 -1.53 -32.61
CA THR A 64 -16.77 -0.59 -33.25
C THR A 64 -15.50 -1.30 -33.72
N GLU A 65 -14.95 -0.84 -34.85
CA GLU A 65 -13.53 -1.08 -35.15
C GLU A 65 -12.71 -0.32 -34.10
N ARG A 66 -12.28 -1.03 -33.07
CA ARG A 66 -11.58 -0.47 -31.91
C ARG A 66 -10.14 -0.06 -32.23
N ALA A 67 -9.75 1.15 -31.84
CA ALA A 67 -8.35 1.61 -31.93
C ALA A 67 -7.67 1.66 -30.56
N TRP A 68 -8.43 1.80 -29.48
CA TRP A 68 -7.90 1.90 -28.11
C TRP A 68 -6.93 0.77 -27.70
N PRO A 69 -7.07 -0.51 -28.15
CA PRO A 69 -6.12 -1.56 -27.73
C PRO A 69 -4.70 -1.37 -28.26
N SER A 70 -4.52 -0.56 -29.32
CA SER A 70 -3.22 -0.24 -29.90
C SER A 70 -2.69 1.14 -29.48
N ALA A 71 -3.49 1.91 -28.75
CA ALA A 71 -3.10 3.23 -28.24
C ALA A 71 -2.17 3.10 -27.03
N ARG A 72 -1.48 4.19 -26.69
CA ARG A 72 -0.62 4.30 -25.51
C ARG A 72 -0.93 5.58 -24.76
N LEU A 73 -0.95 5.50 -23.43
CA LEU A 73 -0.93 6.68 -22.58
C LEU A 73 0.41 7.39 -22.78
N THR A 74 0.37 8.70 -22.97
CA THR A 74 1.57 9.53 -23.21
C THR A 74 1.54 10.85 -22.44
N ARG A 75 0.41 11.16 -21.79
CA ARG A 75 0.18 12.35 -20.98
C ARG A 75 -0.97 12.08 -20.01
N ALA A 76 -1.01 12.83 -18.92
CA ALA A 76 -2.14 12.80 -18.00
C ALA A 76 -3.44 13.31 -18.66
N PRO A 77 -4.61 12.72 -18.33
CA PRO A 77 -5.89 13.39 -18.52
C PRO A 77 -6.04 14.53 -17.51
N LEU A 78 -7.09 15.32 -17.67
CA LEU A 78 -7.54 16.24 -16.63
C LEU A 78 -8.18 15.47 -15.47
N TRP A 79 -7.65 15.61 -14.25
CA TRP A 79 -8.15 14.94 -13.06
C TRP A 79 -9.14 15.80 -12.29
N VAL A 80 -10.25 15.20 -11.87
CA VAL A 80 -11.27 15.89 -11.05
C VAL A 80 -11.63 15.07 -9.81
N PRO A 81 -11.07 15.43 -8.64
CA PRO A 81 -11.53 14.86 -7.38
C PRO A 81 -12.97 15.26 -7.10
N VAL A 82 -13.80 14.25 -6.87
CA VAL A 82 -15.20 14.39 -6.45
C VAL A 82 -15.40 14.01 -4.98
N ASP A 83 -14.32 13.92 -4.19
CA ASP A 83 -14.36 13.45 -2.80
C ASP A 83 -15.26 14.31 -1.90
N LEU A 84 -15.36 15.62 -2.15
CA LEU A 84 -16.15 16.54 -1.30
C LEU A 84 -17.66 16.50 -1.60
N ARG A 85 -18.08 15.80 -2.67
CA ARG A 85 -19.47 15.55 -3.03
C ARG A 85 -19.77 14.06 -3.01
N ASP A 86 -19.22 13.31 -3.96
CA ASP A 86 -19.52 11.89 -4.15
C ASP A 86 -18.87 11.00 -3.09
N GLY A 87 -17.61 11.29 -2.75
CA GLY A 87 -16.94 10.64 -1.63
C GLY A 87 -17.67 10.94 -0.31
N ASN A 88 -18.04 12.20 -0.09
CA ASN A 88 -18.68 12.67 1.13
C ASN A 88 -20.08 12.08 1.36
N GLN A 89 -20.91 11.97 0.30
CA GLN A 89 -22.26 11.39 0.43
C GLN A 89 -22.24 9.89 0.76
N ALA A 90 -21.15 9.19 0.40
CA ALA A 90 -20.98 7.77 0.66
C ALA A 90 -20.52 7.45 2.09
N LEU A 91 -20.18 8.47 2.89
CA LEU A 91 -19.74 8.29 4.27
C LEU A 91 -20.93 8.05 5.21
N ALA A 92 -20.77 7.12 6.14
CA ALA A 92 -21.72 6.95 7.24
C ALA A 92 -21.82 8.23 8.09
N GLU A 93 -20.70 8.93 8.26
CA GLU A 93 -20.60 10.22 8.92
C GLU A 93 -20.00 11.27 7.97
N PRO A 94 -20.85 12.07 7.29
CA PRO A 94 -20.39 13.11 6.37
C PRO A 94 -19.35 14.04 7.02
N MET A 95 -18.50 14.62 6.18
CA MET A 95 -17.48 15.58 6.58
C MET A 95 -18.11 16.80 7.24
N ASP A 96 -17.57 17.16 8.40
CA ASP A 96 -17.81 18.47 8.98
C ASP A 96 -17.05 19.55 8.19
N PRO A 97 -17.35 20.85 8.40
CA PRO A 97 -16.70 21.93 7.66
C PRO A 97 -15.16 21.93 7.77
N ALA A 98 -14.59 21.49 8.90
CA ALA A 98 -13.15 21.48 9.11
C ALA A 98 -12.48 20.36 8.28
N ARG A 99 -13.04 19.14 8.31
CA ARG A 99 -12.60 18.03 7.45
C ARG A 99 -12.71 18.38 5.97
N LYS A 100 -13.85 18.95 5.56
CA LYS A 100 -14.11 19.35 4.18
C LYS A 100 -13.11 20.41 3.69
N ARG A 101 -12.86 21.43 4.52
CA ARG A 101 -11.86 22.48 4.23
C ARG A 101 -10.45 21.90 4.12
N ARG A 102 -10.00 21.10 5.10
CA ARG A 102 -8.65 20.53 5.10
C ARG A 102 -8.43 19.65 3.87
N PHE A 103 -9.44 18.89 3.46
CA PHE A 103 -9.34 18.03 2.29
C PHE A 103 -9.32 18.82 0.98
N PHE A 104 -10.09 19.92 0.88
CA PHE A 104 -9.98 20.85 -0.23
C PHE A 104 -8.59 21.49 -0.32
N GLU A 105 -8.04 21.99 0.79
CA GLU A 105 -6.69 22.56 0.85
C GLU A 105 -5.62 21.55 0.41
N LEU A 106 -5.77 20.27 0.80
CA LEU A 106 -4.91 19.20 0.32
C LEU A 106 -4.98 19.04 -1.21
N MET A 107 -6.19 18.96 -1.78
CA MET A 107 -6.35 18.80 -3.24
C MET A 107 -5.72 19.95 -4.01
N VAL A 108 -5.89 21.18 -3.53
CA VAL A 108 -5.24 22.36 -4.11
C VAL A 108 -3.72 22.25 -4.00
N ALA A 109 -3.19 21.86 -2.84
CA ALA A 109 -1.75 21.69 -2.65
C ALA A 109 -1.14 20.60 -3.53
N MET A 110 -1.88 19.51 -3.77
CA MET A 110 -1.47 18.42 -4.67
C MET A 110 -1.46 18.83 -6.16
N GLY A 111 -2.15 19.93 -6.52
CA GLY A 111 -2.17 20.45 -7.89
C GLY A 111 -3.46 20.19 -8.68
N TYR A 112 -4.55 19.74 -8.05
CA TYR A 112 -5.83 19.59 -8.75
C TYR A 112 -6.40 20.95 -9.16
N THR A 113 -6.75 21.09 -10.44
CA THR A 113 -7.23 22.35 -11.02
C THR A 113 -8.75 22.38 -11.23
N GLU A 114 -9.45 21.26 -11.05
CA GLU A 114 -10.92 21.19 -11.03
C GLU A 114 -11.35 20.32 -9.86
N ILE A 115 -12.24 20.82 -9.00
CA ILE A 115 -12.64 20.10 -7.78
C ILE A 115 -14.15 20.19 -7.63
N GLU A 116 -14.84 19.05 -7.47
CA GLU A 116 -16.27 19.03 -7.16
C GLU A 116 -16.50 19.20 -5.66
N VAL A 117 -17.04 20.35 -5.28
CA VAL A 117 -17.06 20.82 -3.90
C VAL A 117 -18.36 20.50 -3.16
N GLY A 118 -19.38 20.00 -3.85
CA GLY A 118 -20.62 19.56 -3.20
C GLY A 118 -21.87 19.61 -4.06
N TYR A 119 -22.99 19.28 -3.40
CA TYR A 119 -24.34 19.31 -3.92
C TYR A 119 -25.17 20.37 -3.16
N PRO A 120 -24.92 21.67 -3.42
CA PRO A 120 -25.40 22.78 -2.58
C PRO A 120 -26.93 22.95 -2.54
N SER A 121 -27.63 22.45 -3.55
CA SER A 121 -29.10 22.47 -3.54
C SER A 121 -29.72 21.38 -2.66
N ALA A 122 -29.00 20.29 -2.38
CA ALA A 122 -29.47 19.18 -1.56
C ALA A 122 -28.95 19.21 -0.12
N SER A 123 -27.82 19.88 0.13
CA SER A 123 -27.16 19.96 1.44
C SER A 123 -26.84 21.40 1.84
N GLN A 124 -27.28 21.81 3.04
CA GLN A 124 -26.95 23.13 3.58
C GLN A 124 -25.44 23.24 3.88
N THR A 125 -24.82 22.17 4.37
CA THR A 125 -23.36 22.13 4.63
C THR A 125 -22.57 22.33 3.33
N ASP A 126 -23.05 21.77 2.21
CA ASP A 126 -22.43 21.96 0.91
C ASP A 126 -22.64 23.37 0.40
N TYR A 127 -23.85 23.91 0.56
CA TYR A 127 -24.14 25.31 0.25
C TYR A 127 -23.20 26.24 1.00
N ASP A 128 -23.07 26.08 2.31
CA ASP A 128 -22.23 26.91 3.18
C ASP A 128 -20.74 26.77 2.83
N PHE A 129 -20.29 25.59 2.37
CA PHE A 129 -18.92 25.41 1.89
C PHE A 129 -18.65 26.17 0.58
N VAL A 130 -19.60 26.15 -0.36
CA VAL A 130 -19.50 26.97 -1.58
C VAL A 130 -19.49 28.46 -1.24
N ARG A 131 -20.30 28.88 -0.24
CA ARG A 131 -20.27 30.26 0.28
C ARG A 131 -18.92 30.64 0.89
N LEU A 132 -18.34 29.73 1.69
CA LEU A 132 -17.01 29.91 2.27
C LEU A 132 -15.95 30.15 1.19
N ILE A 133 -15.99 29.39 0.09
CA ILE A 133 -15.09 29.58 -1.06
C ILE A 133 -15.29 30.97 -1.68
N ALA A 134 -16.54 31.43 -1.82
CA ALA A 134 -16.83 32.75 -2.38
C ALA A 134 -16.34 33.92 -1.49
N GLU A 135 -16.31 33.72 -0.17
CA GLU A 135 -16.07 34.75 0.84
C GLU A 135 -14.62 34.78 1.36
N THR A 136 -13.78 33.83 0.92
CA THR A 136 -12.39 33.69 1.36
C THR A 136 -11.45 33.42 0.18
N ASP A 137 -10.14 33.52 0.39
CA ASP A 137 -9.14 33.16 -0.63
C ASP A 137 -8.76 31.67 -0.56
N LEU A 138 -9.71 30.81 -0.17
CA LEU A 138 -9.49 29.36 -0.03
C LEU A 138 -9.15 28.70 -1.36
N ALA A 139 -9.78 29.13 -2.46
CA ALA A 139 -9.57 28.60 -3.79
C ALA A 139 -8.70 29.55 -4.64
N PRO A 140 -7.47 29.17 -5.02
CA PRO A 140 -6.63 29.95 -5.94
C PRO A 140 -7.32 30.20 -7.29
N GLU A 141 -7.02 31.32 -7.95
CA GLU A 141 -7.72 31.79 -9.16
C GLU A 141 -7.76 30.75 -10.31
N HIS A 142 -6.76 29.88 -10.40
CA HIS A 142 -6.65 28.85 -11.44
C HIS A 142 -7.45 27.57 -11.13
N VAL A 143 -8.00 27.43 -9.92
CA VAL A 143 -8.81 26.27 -9.52
C VAL A 143 -10.26 26.51 -9.93
N THR A 144 -10.80 25.59 -10.71
CA THR A 144 -12.21 25.57 -11.13
C THR A 144 -13.06 24.87 -10.08
N ILE A 145 -14.15 25.53 -9.67
CA ILE A 145 -15.11 24.99 -8.71
C ILE A 145 -16.23 24.26 -9.45
N VAL A 146 -16.41 22.97 -9.19
CA VAL A 146 -17.51 22.17 -9.77
C VAL A 146 -18.62 22.01 -8.73
N VAL A 147 -19.87 22.28 -9.12
CA VAL A 147 -21.06 22.09 -8.27
C VAL A 147 -22.10 21.21 -8.96
N PHE A 148 -22.69 20.31 -8.19
CA PHE A 148 -23.63 19.31 -8.69
C PHE A 148 -25.10 19.75 -8.53
N THR A 149 -25.96 19.42 -9.50
CA THR A 149 -27.40 19.70 -9.45
C THR A 149 -28.20 18.72 -10.33
N PRO A 150 -29.45 18.35 -9.98
CA PRO A 150 -30.29 17.56 -10.86
C PRO A 150 -31.00 18.48 -11.86
N ALA A 151 -31.60 17.92 -12.91
CA ALA A 151 -32.44 18.67 -13.84
C ALA A 151 -33.81 19.07 -13.23
N ARG A 152 -33.78 19.90 -12.19
CA ARG A 152 -34.95 20.46 -11.50
C ARG A 152 -34.74 21.94 -11.24
N ARG A 153 -35.63 22.78 -11.77
CA ARG A 153 -35.53 24.25 -11.70
C ARG A 153 -35.23 24.79 -10.31
N ASP A 154 -35.97 24.35 -9.29
CA ASP A 154 -35.82 24.82 -7.90
C ASP A 154 -34.42 24.50 -7.32
N LEU A 155 -33.86 23.36 -7.71
CA LEU A 155 -32.54 22.93 -7.28
C LEU A 155 -31.42 23.60 -8.09
N ILE A 156 -31.61 23.80 -9.39
CA ILE A 156 -30.69 24.55 -10.24
C ILE A 156 -30.57 26.00 -9.75
N GLU A 157 -31.70 26.67 -9.50
CA GLU A 157 -31.72 28.05 -8.97
C GLU A 157 -30.92 28.14 -7.66
N ARG A 158 -31.12 27.19 -6.76
CA ARG A 158 -30.40 27.13 -5.48
C ARG A 158 -28.90 26.86 -5.67
N THR A 159 -28.52 25.96 -6.58
CA THR A 159 -27.11 25.72 -6.92
C THR A 159 -26.46 26.99 -7.44
N VAL A 160 -27.09 27.69 -8.38
CA VAL A 160 -26.56 28.95 -8.92
C VAL A 160 -26.51 30.04 -7.84
N ALA A 161 -27.49 30.10 -6.94
CA ALA A 161 -27.48 31.05 -5.83
C ALA A 161 -26.27 30.85 -4.89
N SER A 162 -25.80 29.61 -4.68
CA SER A 162 -24.60 29.37 -3.87
C SER A 162 -23.33 29.99 -4.48
N LEU A 163 -23.25 30.05 -5.81
CA LEU A 163 -22.07 30.51 -6.56
C LEU A 163 -21.89 32.03 -6.57
N ARG A 164 -22.84 32.81 -6.04
CA ARG A 164 -22.77 34.29 -6.10
C ARG A 164 -21.47 34.82 -5.49
N GLY A 165 -20.70 35.56 -6.27
CA GLY A 165 -19.43 36.16 -5.82
C GLY A 165 -18.20 35.26 -5.98
N ILE A 166 -18.36 34.01 -6.45
CA ILE A 166 -17.20 33.20 -6.87
C ILE A 166 -16.57 33.83 -8.12
N ARG A 167 -15.28 34.14 -8.00
CA ARG A 167 -14.47 34.75 -9.08
C ARG A 167 -13.76 33.70 -9.93
N ASN A 168 -13.47 32.54 -9.35
CA ASN A 168 -12.86 31.38 -10.00
C ASN A 168 -13.69 30.91 -11.21
N PRO A 169 -13.09 30.18 -12.16
CA PRO A 169 -13.85 29.39 -13.10
C PRO A 169 -14.81 28.43 -12.37
N VAL A 170 -15.97 28.18 -12.96
CA VAL A 170 -17.00 27.32 -12.38
C VAL A 170 -17.52 26.34 -13.43
N VAL A 171 -17.77 25.11 -13.00
CA VAL A 171 -18.55 24.12 -13.75
C VAL A 171 -19.85 23.86 -13.01
N ILE A 172 -20.98 24.03 -13.69
CA ILE A 172 -22.27 23.54 -13.20
C ILE A 172 -22.50 22.16 -13.82
N HIS A 173 -22.44 21.13 -12.98
CA HIS A 173 -22.66 19.74 -13.36
C HIS A 173 -24.13 19.38 -13.15
N MET A 174 -24.86 19.26 -14.25
CA MET A 174 -26.24 18.79 -14.28
C MET A 174 -26.29 17.30 -14.68
N TYR A 175 -27.13 16.52 -14.01
CA TYR A 175 -27.30 15.10 -14.36
C TYR A 175 -28.77 14.69 -14.45
N THR A 176 -29.02 13.56 -15.12
CA THR A 176 -30.29 12.83 -15.08
C THR A 176 -30.07 11.37 -15.47
N ALA A 177 -30.68 10.42 -14.75
CA ALA A 177 -30.66 9.00 -15.12
C ALA A 177 -31.29 8.74 -16.49
N THR A 178 -30.55 8.11 -17.41
CA THR A 178 -31.01 7.86 -18.78
C THR A 178 -31.28 6.40 -19.10
N ALA A 179 -30.80 5.44 -18.31
CA ALA A 179 -30.95 4.01 -18.63
C ALA A 179 -32.42 3.53 -18.60
N PRO A 180 -32.84 2.57 -19.45
CA PRO A 180 -34.22 2.13 -19.59
C PRO A 180 -34.91 1.79 -18.26
N THR A 181 -34.25 1.03 -17.38
CA THR A 181 -34.83 0.67 -16.08
C THR A 181 -35.16 1.89 -15.22
N TRP A 182 -34.32 2.93 -15.23
CA TRP A 182 -34.59 4.18 -14.51
C TRP A 182 -35.70 4.97 -15.17
N ARG A 183 -35.68 5.08 -16.51
CA ARG A 183 -36.74 5.75 -17.27
C ARG A 183 -38.12 5.15 -16.99
N ASP A 184 -38.22 3.82 -17.04
CA ASP A 184 -39.48 3.10 -16.94
C ASP A 184 -39.95 2.97 -15.48
N THR A 185 -39.04 2.62 -14.56
CA THR A 185 -39.41 2.24 -13.18
C THR A 185 -39.34 3.41 -12.20
N VAL A 186 -38.39 4.33 -12.38
CA VAL A 186 -38.14 5.43 -11.42
C VAL A 186 -38.80 6.72 -11.89
N LEU A 187 -38.63 7.08 -13.16
CA LEU A 187 -39.04 8.38 -13.68
C LEU A 187 -40.42 8.34 -14.35
N GLY A 188 -40.85 7.17 -14.84
CA GLY A 188 -42.09 7.01 -15.61
C GLY A 188 -42.11 7.86 -16.89
N LYS A 189 -40.98 7.95 -17.58
CA LYS A 189 -40.79 8.80 -18.77
C LYS A 189 -40.26 7.98 -19.94
N ASP A 190 -40.82 8.20 -21.13
CA ASP A 190 -40.21 7.72 -22.36
C ASP A 190 -39.01 8.60 -22.78
N ARG A 191 -38.34 8.23 -23.88
CA ARG A 191 -37.17 8.97 -24.41
C ARG A 191 -37.47 10.44 -24.69
N ALA A 192 -38.61 10.75 -25.30
CA ALA A 192 -38.96 12.12 -25.67
C ALA A 192 -39.27 12.98 -24.43
N ALA A 193 -40.09 12.47 -23.50
CA ALA A 193 -40.44 13.15 -22.27
C ALA A 193 -39.24 13.33 -21.33
N LEU A 194 -38.28 12.40 -21.35
CA LEU A 194 -37.04 12.53 -20.60
C LEU A 194 -36.09 13.54 -21.26
N THR A 195 -35.94 13.52 -22.59
CA THR A 195 -35.14 14.51 -23.33
C THR A 195 -35.63 15.92 -23.07
N GLU A 196 -36.95 16.16 -23.11
CA GLU A 196 -37.49 17.49 -22.78
C GLU A 196 -37.26 17.90 -21.32
N LEU A 197 -37.27 16.95 -20.37
CA LEU A 197 -36.92 17.25 -18.98
C LEU A 197 -35.46 17.70 -18.87
N ILE A 198 -34.56 16.99 -19.54
CA ILE A 198 -33.13 17.30 -19.56
C ILE A 198 -32.89 18.67 -20.21
N LEU A 199 -33.51 18.94 -21.37
CA LEU A 199 -33.40 20.22 -22.06
C LEU A 199 -34.07 21.36 -21.28
N ALA A 200 -35.15 21.10 -20.55
CA ALA A 200 -35.74 22.09 -19.64
C ALA A 200 -34.76 22.46 -18.53
N GLY A 201 -34.12 21.49 -17.88
CA GLY A 201 -33.04 21.75 -16.91
C GLY A 201 -31.87 22.50 -17.53
N GLY A 202 -31.44 22.14 -18.74
CA GLY A 202 -30.39 22.85 -19.47
C GLY A 202 -30.76 24.32 -19.77
N ARG A 203 -32.03 24.59 -20.11
CA ARG A 203 -32.57 25.94 -20.29
C ARG A 203 -32.60 26.72 -18.97
N ASP A 204 -32.96 26.07 -17.86
CA ASP A 204 -32.91 26.68 -16.53
C ASP A 204 -31.46 27.05 -16.14
N VAL A 205 -30.48 26.19 -16.42
CA VAL A 205 -29.05 26.49 -16.21
C VAL A 205 -28.63 27.74 -16.99
N LEU A 206 -29.03 27.84 -18.27
CA LEU A 206 -28.74 29.03 -19.08
C LEU A 206 -29.44 30.28 -18.56
N GLU A 207 -30.70 30.17 -18.15
CA GLU A 207 -31.45 31.30 -17.59
C GLU A 207 -30.77 31.86 -16.34
N PHE A 208 -30.28 30.99 -15.45
CA PHE A 208 -29.70 31.41 -14.19
C PHE A 208 -28.20 31.76 -14.27
N ALA A 209 -27.44 31.14 -15.17
CA ALA A 209 -25.96 31.26 -15.21
C ALA A 209 -25.34 31.41 -16.62
N GLY A 210 -26.14 31.45 -17.69
CA GLY A 210 -25.67 31.44 -19.08
C GLY A 210 -24.78 32.62 -19.48
N ASP A 211 -25.04 33.79 -18.89
CA ASP A 211 -24.31 35.03 -19.16
C ASP A 211 -23.05 35.20 -18.28
N ALA A 212 -22.80 34.28 -17.34
CA ALA A 212 -21.64 34.37 -16.46
C ALA A 212 -20.36 33.97 -17.22
N PRO A 213 -19.36 34.86 -17.37
CA PRO A 213 -18.20 34.63 -18.23
C PRO A 213 -17.23 33.59 -17.67
N ASN A 214 -17.31 33.30 -16.36
CA ASN A 214 -16.49 32.29 -15.67
C ASN A 214 -17.19 30.94 -15.53
N VAL A 215 -18.39 30.76 -16.11
CA VAL A 215 -19.16 29.51 -15.99
C VAL A 215 -19.12 28.72 -17.29
N ARG A 216 -18.87 27.42 -17.17
CA ARG A 216 -19.12 26.41 -18.21
C ARG A 216 -19.97 25.27 -17.64
N PHE A 217 -20.38 24.36 -18.50
CA PHE A 217 -21.42 23.40 -18.18
C PHE A 217 -20.93 21.97 -18.36
N GLU A 218 -21.42 21.11 -17.48
CA GLU A 218 -21.23 19.67 -17.55
C GLU A 218 -22.59 18.98 -17.54
N TYR A 219 -22.76 18.00 -18.43
CA TYR A 219 -23.92 17.12 -18.43
C TYR A 219 -23.51 15.65 -18.31
N SER A 220 -24.17 14.94 -17.40
CA SER A 220 -24.06 13.49 -17.23
C SER A 220 -25.37 12.77 -17.58
N PRO A 221 -25.41 11.95 -18.64
CA PRO A 221 -26.39 10.87 -18.75
C PRO A 221 -26.09 9.81 -17.69
N GLU A 222 -26.67 9.94 -16.50
CA GLU A 222 -26.41 9.01 -15.39
C GLU A 222 -26.89 7.60 -15.76
N VAL A 223 -26.10 6.60 -15.34
CA VAL A 223 -26.24 5.20 -15.78
C VAL A 223 -25.99 5.05 -17.29
N PHE A 224 -25.06 5.84 -17.84
CA PHE A 224 -24.69 5.87 -19.26
C PHE A 224 -24.41 4.47 -19.83
N ASN A 225 -23.65 3.64 -19.11
CA ASN A 225 -23.22 2.34 -19.58
C ASN A 225 -24.37 1.31 -19.77
N LEU A 226 -25.58 1.62 -19.30
CA LEU A 226 -26.83 0.89 -19.55
C LEU A 226 -27.83 1.66 -20.43
N THR A 227 -27.44 2.84 -20.93
CA THR A 227 -28.26 3.65 -21.84
C THR A 227 -27.99 3.26 -23.28
N GLU A 228 -29.03 3.22 -24.11
CA GLU A 228 -28.91 2.88 -25.52
C GLU A 228 -27.96 3.87 -26.24
N PRO A 229 -27.01 3.40 -27.07
CA PRO A 229 -25.98 4.27 -27.65
C PRO A 229 -26.55 5.41 -28.51
N ASP A 230 -27.61 5.16 -29.27
CA ASP A 230 -28.29 6.16 -30.09
C ASP A 230 -28.96 7.24 -29.23
N TYR A 231 -29.58 6.84 -28.13
CA TYR A 231 -30.21 7.77 -27.20
C TYR A 231 -29.19 8.60 -26.41
N ALA A 232 -28.07 7.98 -25.99
CA ALA A 232 -26.98 8.70 -25.34
C ALA A 232 -26.41 9.80 -26.25
N LEU A 233 -26.19 9.49 -27.54
CA LEU A 233 -25.77 10.49 -28.54
C LEU A 233 -26.82 11.60 -28.70
N GLU A 234 -28.09 11.23 -28.89
CA GLU A 234 -29.21 12.17 -29.07
C GLU A 234 -29.25 13.22 -27.95
N VAL A 235 -29.22 12.77 -26.69
CA VAL A 235 -29.29 13.67 -25.52
C VAL A 235 -28.03 14.51 -25.40
N CYS A 236 -26.84 13.91 -25.56
CA CYS A 236 -25.57 14.64 -25.47
C CYS A 236 -25.44 15.71 -26.56
N ASP A 237 -25.80 15.38 -27.79
CA ASP A 237 -25.80 16.32 -28.91
C ASP A 237 -26.82 17.44 -28.70
N ALA A 238 -28.01 17.13 -28.17
CA ALA A 238 -29.02 18.12 -27.86
C ALA A 238 -28.55 19.09 -26.76
N MET A 239 -27.87 18.59 -25.72
CA MET A 239 -27.30 19.42 -24.65
C MET A 239 -26.18 20.34 -25.14
N THR A 240 -25.24 19.81 -25.95
CA THR A 240 -24.17 20.64 -26.52
C THR A 240 -24.69 21.68 -27.50
N ALA A 241 -25.77 21.38 -28.24
CA ALA A 241 -26.43 22.36 -29.10
C ALA A 241 -27.15 23.44 -28.27
N LEU A 242 -27.87 23.04 -27.21
CA LEU A 242 -28.59 23.96 -26.33
C LEU A 242 -27.64 24.96 -25.66
N TRP A 243 -26.50 24.48 -25.16
CA TRP A 243 -25.50 25.31 -24.47
C TRP A 243 -24.53 26.04 -25.41
N ASP A 244 -24.76 25.97 -26.72
CA ASP A 244 -23.91 26.60 -27.75
C ASP A 244 -22.43 26.26 -27.54
N ALA A 245 -22.12 24.97 -27.45
CA ALA A 245 -20.77 24.47 -27.20
C ALA A 245 -19.83 24.93 -28.33
N THR A 246 -18.75 25.62 -27.94
CA THR A 246 -17.68 26.07 -28.83
C THR A 246 -16.31 25.72 -28.25
N PRO A 247 -15.22 25.76 -29.03
CA PRO A 247 -13.89 25.53 -28.48
C PRO A 247 -13.48 26.54 -27.39
N ASP A 248 -14.04 27.76 -27.41
CA ASP A 248 -13.77 28.80 -26.41
C ASP A 248 -14.57 28.59 -25.11
N ARG A 249 -15.73 27.95 -25.18
CA ARG A 249 -16.54 27.54 -24.02
C ARG A 249 -17.03 26.10 -24.22
N PRO A 250 -16.14 25.11 -24.05
CA PRO A 250 -16.48 23.72 -24.30
C PRO A 250 -17.46 23.22 -23.23
N VAL A 251 -18.32 22.30 -23.64
CA VAL A 251 -19.22 21.57 -22.73
C VAL A 251 -18.56 20.27 -22.32
N ILE A 252 -18.62 19.94 -21.03
CA ILE A 252 -18.17 18.65 -20.53
C ILE A 252 -19.32 17.66 -20.69
N LEU A 253 -19.05 16.53 -21.35
CA LEU A 253 -19.96 15.39 -21.38
C LEU A 253 -19.32 14.29 -20.56
N ASN A 254 -19.87 14.03 -19.37
CA ASN A 254 -19.35 13.04 -18.45
C ASN A 254 -20.15 11.76 -18.54
N LEU A 255 -19.48 10.65 -18.85
CA LEU A 255 -20.12 9.38 -19.19
C LEU A 255 -19.91 8.37 -18.07
N PRO A 256 -20.73 8.34 -17.01
CA PRO A 256 -20.46 7.55 -15.83
C PRO A 256 -20.70 6.05 -16.06
N ALA A 257 -19.84 5.20 -15.50
CA ALA A 257 -20.22 3.82 -15.20
C ALA A 257 -20.80 3.77 -13.78
N THR A 258 -22.01 4.35 -13.62
CA THR A 258 -22.69 4.51 -12.31
C THR A 258 -22.82 3.18 -11.55
N VAL A 259 -23.04 2.10 -12.29
CA VAL A 259 -22.88 0.73 -11.81
C VAL A 259 -22.01 -0.02 -12.80
N GLU A 260 -20.89 -0.57 -12.37
CA GLU A 260 -20.01 -1.35 -13.23
C GLU A 260 -20.66 -2.71 -13.56
N ILE A 261 -21.08 -2.94 -14.82
CA ILE A 261 -21.83 -4.16 -15.21
C ILE A 261 -21.03 -5.16 -16.06
N ALA A 262 -19.92 -4.73 -16.66
CA ALA A 262 -19.19 -5.47 -17.68
C ALA A 262 -17.68 -5.39 -17.43
N THR A 263 -16.89 -6.07 -18.27
CA THR A 263 -15.43 -5.92 -18.28
C THR A 263 -15.05 -4.55 -18.87
N PRO A 264 -13.88 -3.99 -18.49
CA PRO A 264 -13.50 -2.61 -18.82
C PRO A 264 -13.38 -2.35 -20.34
N ASN A 265 -13.08 -3.38 -21.13
CA ASN A 265 -13.04 -3.25 -22.59
C ASN A 265 -14.40 -2.89 -23.21
N VAL A 266 -15.53 -3.29 -22.59
CA VAL A 266 -16.87 -2.95 -23.08
C VAL A 266 -17.15 -1.47 -22.86
N TYR A 267 -16.77 -0.94 -21.70
CA TYR A 267 -16.89 0.47 -21.41
C TYR A 267 -15.98 1.30 -22.33
N ALA A 268 -14.75 0.86 -22.57
CA ALA A 268 -13.86 1.50 -23.55
C ALA A 268 -14.45 1.53 -24.98
N ASP A 269 -15.10 0.44 -25.42
CA ASP A 269 -15.80 0.41 -26.71
C ASP A 269 -16.95 1.44 -26.77
N GLN A 270 -17.71 1.61 -25.67
CA GLN A 270 -18.76 2.64 -25.56
C GLN A 270 -18.17 4.06 -25.57
N ILE A 271 -17.06 4.30 -24.88
CA ILE A 271 -16.37 5.61 -24.87
C ILE A 271 -15.81 5.94 -26.26
N GLU A 272 -15.16 4.98 -26.94
CA GLU A 272 -14.64 5.19 -28.29
C GLU A 272 -15.78 5.45 -29.29
N TYR A 273 -16.91 4.77 -29.12
CA TYR A 273 -18.11 5.04 -29.91
C TYR A 273 -18.59 6.49 -29.71
N MET A 274 -18.74 6.95 -28.46
CA MET A 274 -19.15 8.34 -28.19
C MET A 274 -18.13 9.33 -28.73
N HIS A 275 -16.83 9.10 -28.50
CA HIS A 275 -15.74 9.94 -28.98
C HIS A 275 -15.79 10.17 -30.50
N ARG A 276 -16.14 9.13 -31.27
CA ARG A 276 -16.17 9.18 -32.75
C ARG A 276 -17.46 9.75 -33.32
N ASN A 277 -18.58 9.68 -32.59
CA ASN A 277 -19.90 9.97 -33.14
C ASN A 277 -20.57 11.22 -32.57
N LEU A 278 -20.10 11.75 -31.43
CA LEU A 278 -20.60 13.01 -30.88
C LEU A 278 -20.41 14.16 -31.87
N ALA A 279 -21.46 14.95 -32.06
CA ALA A 279 -21.36 16.21 -32.77
C ALA A 279 -20.52 17.22 -31.96
N ARG A 280 -19.97 18.23 -32.64
CA ARG A 280 -19.17 19.31 -31.99
C ARG A 280 -18.03 18.75 -31.14
N ARG A 281 -17.38 17.66 -31.59
CA ARG A 281 -16.37 16.95 -30.80
C ARG A 281 -15.22 17.84 -30.35
N ASP A 282 -14.81 18.83 -31.14
CA ASP A 282 -13.80 19.84 -30.80
C ASP A 282 -14.23 20.81 -29.68
N SER A 283 -15.52 20.89 -29.41
CA SER A 283 -16.17 21.72 -28.39
C SER A 283 -16.67 20.90 -27.20
N VAL A 284 -16.28 19.61 -27.13
CA VAL A 284 -16.61 18.69 -26.05
C VAL A 284 -15.37 18.29 -25.29
N ILE A 285 -15.41 18.41 -23.97
CA ILE A 285 -14.47 17.73 -23.07
C ILE A 285 -15.13 16.41 -22.70
N LEU A 286 -14.61 15.31 -23.25
CA LEU A 286 -15.15 13.98 -22.96
C LEU A 286 -14.61 13.49 -21.60
N SER A 287 -15.50 13.39 -20.62
CA SER A 287 -15.19 12.99 -19.26
C SER A 287 -15.71 11.58 -18.96
N VAL A 288 -15.04 10.87 -18.05
CA VAL A 288 -15.48 9.57 -17.55
C VAL A 288 -15.50 9.55 -16.03
N HIS A 289 -16.47 8.82 -15.48
CA HIS A 289 -16.68 8.66 -14.04
C HIS A 289 -17.01 7.19 -13.74
N PRO A 290 -16.02 6.29 -13.73
CA PRO A 290 -16.25 4.88 -13.47
C PRO A 290 -16.30 4.58 -11.96
N HIS A 291 -17.34 3.86 -11.53
CA HIS A 291 -17.36 3.18 -10.23
C HIS A 291 -16.68 1.81 -10.32
N ASN A 292 -16.65 1.07 -9.21
CA ASN A 292 -15.82 -0.12 -9.03
C ASN A 292 -16.59 -1.41 -8.67
N ASP A 293 -17.86 -1.56 -9.06
CA ASP A 293 -18.73 -2.66 -8.60
C ASP A 293 -18.22 -4.07 -8.96
N ARG A 294 -17.35 -4.19 -9.97
CA ARG A 294 -16.70 -5.44 -10.40
C ARG A 294 -15.19 -5.44 -10.14
N GLY A 295 -14.69 -4.44 -9.41
CA GLY A 295 -13.29 -4.30 -9.05
C GLY A 295 -12.41 -3.86 -10.22
N THR A 296 -12.98 -3.27 -11.28
CA THR A 296 -12.22 -2.87 -12.49
C THR A 296 -12.35 -1.39 -12.85
N GLY A 297 -12.75 -0.52 -11.91
CA GLY A 297 -12.91 0.92 -12.15
C GLY A 297 -11.64 1.62 -12.68
N ILE A 298 -10.46 1.25 -12.14
CA ILE A 298 -9.15 1.74 -12.63
C ILE A 298 -8.93 1.36 -14.09
N ALA A 299 -9.16 0.09 -14.44
CA ALA A 299 -9.02 -0.37 -15.81
C ALA A 299 -10.06 0.26 -16.74
N CYS A 300 -11.29 0.50 -16.26
CA CYS A 300 -12.30 1.24 -17.02
C CYS A 300 -11.81 2.65 -17.39
N ALA A 301 -11.21 3.38 -16.43
CA ALA A 301 -10.68 4.72 -16.68
C ALA A 301 -9.49 4.72 -17.64
N GLU A 302 -8.47 3.87 -17.42
CA GLU A 302 -7.29 3.81 -18.29
C GLU A 302 -7.67 3.48 -19.74
N LEU A 303 -8.52 2.46 -19.94
CA LEU A 303 -8.97 2.09 -21.28
C LEU A 303 -9.88 3.15 -21.90
N ALA A 304 -10.66 3.88 -21.11
CA ALA A 304 -11.45 5.01 -21.60
C ALA A 304 -10.58 6.19 -22.07
N VAL A 305 -9.48 6.48 -21.38
CA VAL A 305 -8.50 7.50 -21.84
C VAL A 305 -7.85 7.05 -23.15
N LEU A 306 -7.48 5.78 -23.28
CA LEU A 306 -7.00 5.21 -24.55
C LEU A 306 -8.06 5.29 -25.67
N ALA A 307 -9.35 5.22 -25.31
CA ALA A 307 -10.50 5.37 -26.20
C ALA A 307 -10.86 6.83 -26.54
N GLY A 308 -10.15 7.81 -25.97
CA GLY A 308 -10.27 9.23 -26.31
C GLY A 308 -11.01 10.09 -25.29
N ALA A 309 -11.21 9.60 -24.06
CA ALA A 309 -11.56 10.45 -22.93
C ALA A 309 -10.40 11.41 -22.61
N GLN A 310 -10.74 12.62 -22.15
CA GLN A 310 -9.79 13.70 -21.85
C GLN A 310 -9.77 14.08 -20.38
N ARG A 311 -10.81 13.68 -19.63
CA ARG A 311 -11.05 14.06 -18.24
C ARG A 311 -11.53 12.83 -17.47
N VAL A 312 -11.07 12.67 -16.24
CA VAL A 312 -11.42 11.54 -15.36
C VAL A 312 -11.85 12.09 -14.01
N GLU A 313 -13.08 11.75 -13.61
CA GLU A 313 -13.62 12.03 -12.29
C GLU A 313 -13.44 10.81 -11.39
N GLY A 314 -13.01 11.04 -10.15
CA GLY A 314 -12.80 9.97 -9.18
C GLY A 314 -12.54 10.50 -7.78
N CYS A 315 -12.17 9.62 -6.86
CA CYS A 315 -11.79 9.99 -5.51
C CYS A 315 -10.34 9.60 -5.22
N ILE A 316 -9.69 10.37 -4.35
CA ILE A 316 -8.36 10.02 -3.84
C ILE A 316 -8.51 8.77 -2.97
N PHE A 317 -7.78 7.70 -3.33
CA PHE A 317 -7.91 6.37 -2.75
C PHE A 317 -9.28 5.71 -2.94
N GLY A 318 -10.03 6.10 -3.97
CA GLY A 318 -11.20 5.35 -4.45
C GLY A 318 -12.39 5.32 -3.48
N ASN A 319 -12.56 6.33 -2.64
CA ASN A 319 -13.79 6.50 -1.87
C ASN A 319 -15.00 6.75 -2.79
N GLY A 320 -16.23 6.60 -2.29
CA GLY A 320 -17.46 6.82 -3.03
C GLY A 320 -18.49 5.73 -2.77
N GLU A 321 -19.63 5.85 -3.44
CA GLU A 321 -20.77 4.97 -3.22
C GLU A 321 -20.43 3.46 -3.40
N ARG A 322 -20.89 2.63 -2.46
CA ARG A 322 -20.77 1.15 -2.45
C ARG A 322 -19.33 0.63 -2.50
N THR A 323 -18.79 0.51 -3.72
CA THR A 323 -17.45 -0.03 -4.01
C THR A 323 -16.45 1.08 -4.31
N GLY A 324 -16.91 2.33 -4.32
CA GLY A 324 -16.10 3.51 -4.54
C GLY A 324 -16.12 4.00 -5.98
N ASN A 325 -15.65 5.23 -6.14
CA ASN A 325 -15.23 5.77 -7.43
C ASN A 325 -13.88 5.19 -7.83
N VAL A 326 -13.49 5.43 -9.08
CA VAL A 326 -12.11 5.14 -9.50
C VAL A 326 -11.12 5.91 -8.64
N ASP A 327 -10.03 5.24 -8.29
CA ASP A 327 -8.97 5.79 -7.47
C ASP A 327 -8.02 6.67 -8.30
N LEU A 328 -8.09 7.98 -8.07
CA LEU A 328 -7.23 8.96 -8.72
C LEU A 328 -5.75 8.82 -8.35
N ALA A 329 -5.44 8.38 -7.12
CA ALA A 329 -4.06 8.16 -6.70
C ALA A 329 -3.44 6.98 -7.47
N THR A 330 -4.17 5.87 -7.58
CA THR A 330 -3.72 4.73 -8.37
C THR A 330 -3.54 5.09 -9.86
N LEU A 331 -4.48 5.83 -10.46
CA LEU A 331 -4.36 6.26 -11.86
C LEU A 331 -3.16 7.17 -12.11
N ALA A 332 -2.95 8.17 -11.25
CA ALA A 332 -1.81 9.07 -11.34
C ALA A 332 -0.48 8.31 -11.17
N LEU A 333 -0.39 7.43 -10.18
CA LEU A 333 0.84 6.68 -9.90
C LEU A 333 1.10 5.58 -10.93
N ASN A 334 0.06 5.04 -11.59
CA ASN A 334 0.22 4.18 -12.76
C ASN A 334 0.88 4.91 -13.93
N LEU A 335 0.57 6.18 -14.16
CA LEU A 335 1.28 7.01 -15.15
C LEU A 335 2.73 7.26 -14.73
N HIS A 336 2.94 7.65 -13.47
CA HIS A 336 4.28 7.90 -12.91
C HIS A 336 5.19 6.67 -13.06
N ALA A 337 4.69 5.47 -12.70
CA ALA A 337 5.42 4.21 -12.85
C ALA A 337 5.77 3.84 -14.31
N GLN A 338 5.16 4.51 -15.29
CA GLN A 338 5.45 4.37 -16.72
C GLN A 338 6.25 5.56 -17.29
N GLY A 339 6.74 6.47 -16.43
CA GLY A 339 7.52 7.64 -16.83
C GLY A 339 6.68 8.76 -17.46
N ILE A 340 5.37 8.79 -17.20
CA ILE A 340 4.47 9.85 -17.63
C ILE A 340 4.16 10.71 -16.41
N ASP A 341 4.43 12.02 -16.51
CA ASP A 341 4.11 12.98 -15.45
C ASP A 341 2.58 13.00 -15.21
N PRO A 342 2.10 12.62 -14.00
CA PRO A 342 0.69 12.67 -13.68
C PRO A 342 0.18 14.09 -13.43
N MET A 343 1.07 15.07 -13.30
CA MET A 343 0.79 16.47 -12.99
C MET A 343 0.13 16.69 -11.62
N ILE A 344 0.23 15.71 -10.72
CA ILE A 344 -0.30 15.73 -9.35
C ILE A 344 0.80 15.22 -8.41
N ASP A 345 1.01 15.93 -7.31
CA ASP A 345 2.06 15.61 -6.35
C ASP A 345 1.61 14.52 -5.35
N PHE A 346 2.36 13.41 -5.33
CA PHE A 346 2.21 12.30 -4.39
C PHE A 346 3.51 12.04 -3.59
N SER A 347 4.40 13.03 -3.52
CA SER A 347 5.74 12.89 -2.89
C SER A 347 5.71 12.62 -1.38
N ASP A 348 4.61 12.93 -0.68
CA ASP A 348 4.35 12.46 0.69
C ASP A 348 2.99 11.74 0.74
N ILE A 349 2.98 10.49 0.27
CA ILE A 349 1.76 9.70 0.18
C ILE A 349 1.15 9.39 1.57
N ASP A 350 1.97 9.44 2.63
CA ASP A 350 1.52 9.19 3.99
C ASP A 350 0.81 10.40 4.60
N GLU A 351 1.21 11.64 4.29
CA GLU A 351 0.42 12.84 4.63
C GLU A 351 -0.94 12.83 3.93
N ILE A 352 -0.95 12.47 2.65
CA ILE A 352 -2.17 12.34 1.85
C ILE A 352 -3.08 11.28 2.50
N ARG A 353 -2.55 10.08 2.78
CA ARG A 353 -3.27 9.01 3.50
C ARG A 353 -3.87 9.50 4.80
N ARG A 354 -3.06 10.06 5.70
CA ARG A 354 -3.52 10.53 7.02
C ARG A 354 -4.66 11.55 6.88
N THR A 355 -4.57 12.44 5.91
CA THR A 355 -5.59 13.46 5.67
C THR A 355 -6.88 12.83 5.10
N VAL A 356 -6.77 11.90 4.16
CA VAL A 356 -7.92 11.20 3.57
C VAL A 356 -8.62 10.32 4.62
N GLU A 357 -7.89 9.52 5.39
CA GLU A 357 -8.45 8.68 6.45
C GLU A 357 -9.13 9.54 7.54
N HIS A 358 -8.53 10.69 7.87
CA HIS A 358 -9.14 11.64 8.81
C HIS A 358 -10.44 12.26 8.27
N ALA A 359 -10.45 12.68 7.00
CA ALA A 359 -11.61 13.27 6.35
C ALA A 359 -12.76 12.25 6.23
N ASN A 360 -12.44 11.06 5.72
CA ASN A 360 -13.41 10.01 5.39
C ASN A 360 -13.83 9.17 6.60
N ARG A 361 -13.02 9.11 7.67
CA ARG A 361 -13.21 8.17 8.80
C ARG A 361 -13.23 6.71 8.35
N ILE A 362 -12.47 6.40 7.31
CA ILE A 362 -12.31 5.06 6.75
C ILE A 362 -10.81 4.80 6.65
N GLU A 363 -10.36 3.69 7.22
CA GLU A 363 -8.97 3.24 7.11
C GLU A 363 -8.72 2.67 5.70
N LEU A 364 -7.55 2.99 5.12
CA LEU A 364 -7.17 2.40 3.84
C LEU A 364 -6.78 0.94 4.00
N HIS A 365 -7.08 0.16 2.97
CA HIS A 365 -6.74 -1.26 2.98
C HIS A 365 -5.21 -1.45 2.94
N PRO A 366 -4.63 -2.39 3.73
CA PRO A 366 -3.17 -2.61 3.74
C PRO A 366 -2.55 -2.99 2.39
N ARG A 367 -3.37 -3.41 1.41
CA ARG A 367 -2.93 -3.74 0.04
C ARG A 367 -3.40 -2.73 -1.01
N HIS A 368 -3.90 -1.57 -0.60
CA HIS A 368 -4.29 -0.50 -1.51
C HIS A 368 -3.06 -0.08 -2.35
N PRO A 369 -3.12 -0.06 -3.69
CA PRO A 369 -1.94 0.22 -4.52
C PRO A 369 -1.19 1.49 -4.07
N TYR A 370 0.14 1.42 -4.07
CA TYR A 370 1.08 2.49 -3.67
C TYR A 370 1.05 2.93 -2.18
N VAL A 371 -0.13 2.98 -1.55
CA VAL A 371 -0.32 3.57 -0.21
C VAL A 371 -0.61 2.55 0.90
N GLY A 372 -0.96 1.31 0.57
CA GLY A 372 -1.21 0.28 1.58
C GLY A 372 0.06 -0.04 2.38
N ASP A 373 -0.10 -0.44 3.64
CA ASP A 373 1.03 -0.79 4.53
C ASP A 373 1.91 -1.92 3.98
N LEU A 374 1.37 -2.76 3.11
CA LEU A 374 2.02 -3.98 2.62
C LEU A 374 2.58 -3.87 1.19
N VAL A 375 2.47 -2.73 0.52
CA VAL A 375 2.74 -2.63 -0.92
C VAL A 375 4.22 -2.49 -1.29
N HIS A 376 5.06 -2.05 -0.35
CA HIS A 376 6.52 -2.04 -0.50
C HIS A 376 7.20 -3.14 0.33
N THR A 377 6.42 -4.08 0.89
CA THR A 377 6.90 -5.21 1.71
C THR A 377 7.27 -6.40 0.85
N ALA A 378 8.39 -7.04 1.16
CA ALA A 378 8.71 -8.39 0.67
C ALA A 378 8.82 -9.38 1.83
N PHE A 379 7.89 -10.33 1.91
CA PHE A 379 7.92 -11.42 2.91
C PHE A 379 8.79 -12.61 2.49
N SER A 380 8.94 -12.82 1.18
CA SER A 380 9.74 -13.93 0.65
C SER A 380 11.23 -13.61 0.77
N GLY A 381 12.00 -14.52 1.38
CA GLY A 381 13.45 -14.39 1.48
C GLY A 381 14.15 -14.28 0.12
N THR A 382 13.61 -14.90 -0.94
CA THR A 382 14.18 -14.78 -2.29
C THR A 382 13.89 -13.43 -2.92
N HIS A 383 12.73 -12.83 -2.64
CA HIS A 383 12.40 -11.48 -3.12
C HIS A 383 13.27 -10.45 -2.39
N GLN A 384 13.44 -10.58 -1.07
CA GLN A 384 14.32 -9.72 -0.27
C GLN A 384 15.77 -9.73 -0.80
N ASP A 385 16.33 -10.91 -1.11
CA ASP A 385 17.68 -11.02 -1.68
C ASP A 385 17.79 -10.34 -3.06
N ALA A 386 16.77 -10.50 -3.92
CA ALA A 386 16.74 -9.86 -5.23
C ALA A 386 16.62 -8.34 -5.13
N ILE A 387 15.77 -7.83 -4.24
CA ILE A 387 15.63 -6.40 -3.96
C ILE A 387 16.95 -5.82 -3.44
N LYS A 388 17.60 -6.49 -2.47
CA LYS A 388 18.90 -6.09 -1.95
C LYS A 388 19.96 -5.98 -3.06
N LYS A 389 20.00 -6.94 -3.98
CA LYS A 389 20.89 -6.90 -5.15
C LYS A 389 20.52 -5.78 -6.11
N GLY A 390 19.23 -5.52 -6.32
CA GLY A 390 18.73 -4.39 -7.11
C GLY A 390 19.20 -3.04 -6.57
N PHE A 391 19.02 -2.79 -5.26
CA PHE A 391 19.52 -1.57 -4.63
C PHE A 391 21.05 -1.43 -4.71
N ALA A 392 21.79 -2.52 -4.50
CA ALA A 392 23.25 -2.49 -4.62
C ALA A 392 23.70 -2.17 -6.06
N GLU A 393 23.01 -2.71 -7.07
CA GLU A 393 23.27 -2.39 -8.48
C GLU A 393 22.90 -0.94 -8.81
N HIS A 394 21.74 -0.45 -8.35
CA HIS A 394 21.29 0.93 -8.55
C HIS A 394 22.31 1.94 -8.02
N ARG A 395 22.76 1.76 -6.78
CA ARG A 395 23.82 2.58 -6.14
C ARG A 395 25.13 2.57 -6.92
N ALA A 396 25.56 1.38 -7.35
CA ALA A 396 26.79 1.24 -8.13
C ALA A 396 26.68 1.93 -9.50
N ARG A 397 25.51 1.83 -10.16
CA ARG A 397 25.24 2.49 -11.45
C ARG A 397 25.17 4.00 -11.30
N ALA A 398 24.55 4.53 -10.24
CA ALA A 398 24.53 5.95 -9.92
C ALA A 398 25.97 6.48 -9.75
N ALA A 399 26.77 5.83 -8.90
CA ALA A 399 28.17 6.21 -8.69
C ALA A 399 29.03 6.15 -9.97
N ALA A 400 28.83 5.14 -10.82
CA ALA A 400 29.59 4.97 -12.06
C ALA A 400 29.18 5.98 -13.16
N SER A 401 27.91 6.37 -13.20
CA SER A 401 27.38 7.34 -14.19
C SER A 401 27.53 8.79 -13.75
N GLY A 402 27.69 9.04 -12.44
CA GLY A 402 27.70 10.39 -11.87
C GLY A 402 26.31 11.04 -11.78
N VAL A 403 25.24 10.28 -12.01
CA VAL A 403 23.84 10.71 -11.86
C VAL A 403 23.38 10.36 -10.44
N ALA A 404 22.63 11.25 -9.80
CA ALA A 404 22.06 10.99 -8.47
C ALA A 404 21.11 9.78 -8.51
N GLU A 405 21.02 9.00 -7.41
CA GLU A 405 20.14 7.83 -7.35
C GLU A 405 18.68 8.15 -7.65
N SER A 406 18.20 9.33 -7.22
CA SER A 406 16.84 9.84 -7.44
C SER A 406 16.56 10.29 -8.88
N GLU A 407 17.60 10.47 -9.70
CA GLU A 407 17.47 10.89 -11.11
C GLU A 407 17.77 9.74 -12.08
N LEU A 408 18.27 8.61 -11.56
CA LEU A 408 18.65 7.45 -12.34
C LEU A 408 17.44 6.55 -12.59
N GLU A 409 17.38 5.94 -13.77
CA GLU A 409 16.36 4.94 -14.09
C GLU A 409 16.25 3.86 -13.00
N TRP A 410 15.03 3.66 -12.50
CA TRP A 410 14.72 2.67 -11.47
C TRP A 410 14.75 1.24 -12.04
N ARG A 411 15.58 0.36 -11.45
CA ARG A 411 15.69 -1.05 -11.87
C ARG A 411 15.82 -2.01 -10.68
N VAL A 412 14.94 -1.90 -9.70
CA VAL A 412 14.93 -2.81 -8.54
C VAL A 412 13.86 -3.89 -8.71
N PRO A 413 14.21 -5.19 -8.64
CA PRO A 413 13.24 -6.27 -8.79
C PRO A 413 12.10 -6.17 -7.79
N TYR A 414 10.88 -6.52 -8.19
CA TYR A 414 9.65 -6.55 -7.37
C TYR A 414 9.12 -5.20 -6.88
N LEU A 415 9.86 -4.10 -7.01
CA LEU A 415 9.41 -2.76 -6.67
C LEU A 415 9.11 -1.97 -7.96
N PRO A 416 7.84 -1.67 -8.28
CA PRO A 416 7.48 -1.00 -9.53
C PRO A 416 7.96 0.46 -9.59
N VAL A 417 8.12 1.10 -8.43
CA VAL A 417 8.61 2.47 -8.24
C VAL A 417 9.56 2.49 -7.05
N ASP A 418 10.40 3.51 -6.93
CA ASP A 418 11.16 3.76 -5.70
C ASP A 418 10.19 4.21 -4.61
N PRO A 419 10.09 3.53 -3.45
CA PRO A 419 9.29 4.03 -2.34
C PRO A 419 9.67 5.45 -1.90
N ALA A 420 10.93 5.85 -2.08
CA ALA A 420 11.42 7.18 -1.73
C ALA A 420 10.75 8.30 -2.55
N ASP A 421 10.37 8.02 -3.79
CA ASP A 421 9.65 8.98 -4.65
C ASP A 421 8.25 9.31 -4.12
N LEU A 422 7.73 8.48 -3.21
CA LEU A 422 6.42 8.64 -2.56
C LEU A 422 6.55 9.05 -1.08
N GLY A 423 7.76 9.38 -0.62
CA GLY A 423 8.03 9.74 0.77
C GLY A 423 8.09 8.56 1.72
N ARG A 424 8.20 7.33 1.19
CA ARG A 424 8.31 6.09 1.96
C ARG A 424 9.73 5.54 1.94
N SER A 425 10.04 4.66 2.88
CA SER A 425 11.26 3.88 2.85
C SER A 425 10.95 2.40 2.66
N TYR A 426 11.81 1.70 1.91
CA TYR A 426 11.76 0.23 1.86
C TYR A 426 12.09 -0.39 3.23
N ASP A 427 12.94 0.28 4.02
CA ASP A 427 13.45 -0.21 5.30
C ASP A 427 12.37 -0.34 6.38
N ALA A 428 11.23 0.34 6.23
CA ALA A 428 10.08 0.24 7.13
C ALA A 428 9.30 -1.08 7.00
N VAL A 429 9.68 -1.99 6.08
CA VAL A 429 8.76 -3.05 5.64
C VAL A 429 9.41 -4.42 5.37
N ILE A 430 10.45 -4.78 6.12
CA ILE A 430 10.86 -6.19 6.22
C ILE A 430 10.20 -6.78 7.46
N ARG A 431 9.13 -7.54 7.23
CA ARG A 431 8.49 -8.35 8.28
C ARG A 431 8.97 -9.77 8.17
N VAL A 432 9.46 -10.31 9.28
CA VAL A 432 9.95 -11.68 9.34
C VAL A 432 8.80 -12.58 9.76
N ASN A 433 8.44 -13.55 8.93
CA ASN A 433 7.47 -14.59 9.24
C ASN A 433 8.10 -15.97 9.07
N SER A 434 7.29 -17.02 9.23
CA SER A 434 7.70 -18.42 9.06
C SER A 434 8.18 -18.78 7.64
N GLN A 435 8.14 -17.87 6.68
CA GLN A 435 8.65 -18.07 5.32
C GLN A 435 9.87 -17.21 5.01
N SER A 436 10.31 -16.38 5.97
CA SER A 436 11.38 -15.42 5.76
C SER A 436 12.76 -16.07 5.77
N GLY A 437 13.62 -15.63 4.84
CA GLY A 437 14.97 -16.17 4.69
C GLY A 437 15.97 -15.55 5.66
N LYS A 438 17.13 -16.22 5.83
CA LYS A 438 18.26 -15.77 6.65
C LYS A 438 18.73 -14.35 6.31
N GLY A 439 18.62 -13.97 5.03
CA GLY A 439 19.04 -12.66 4.52
C GLY A 439 18.15 -11.51 5.02
N GLY A 440 16.84 -11.72 5.15
CA GLY A 440 15.90 -10.71 5.65
C GLY A 440 16.16 -10.36 7.10
N ILE A 441 16.38 -11.39 7.94
CA ILE A 441 16.68 -11.24 9.37
C ILE A 441 17.97 -10.45 9.59
N ALA A 442 19.02 -10.80 8.85
CA ALA A 442 20.32 -10.12 8.96
C ALA A 442 20.25 -8.67 8.47
N TYR A 443 19.53 -8.42 7.36
CA TYR A 443 19.33 -7.08 6.84
C TYR A 443 18.56 -6.21 7.83
N LEU A 444 17.47 -6.72 8.41
CA LEU A 444 16.65 -5.97 9.37
C LEU A 444 17.47 -5.48 10.57
N LEU A 445 18.34 -6.34 11.11
CA LEU A 445 19.22 -5.98 12.23
C LEU A 445 20.36 -5.03 11.83
N GLN A 446 20.91 -5.20 10.63
CA GLN A 446 21.95 -4.31 10.13
C GLN A 446 21.39 -2.90 9.94
N GLU A 447 20.19 -2.76 9.38
CA GLU A 447 19.61 -1.46 9.08
C GLU A 447 19.07 -0.77 10.34
N ALA A 448 18.25 -1.47 11.14
CA ALA A 448 17.60 -0.87 12.31
C ALA A 448 18.56 -0.65 13.49
N TYR A 449 19.61 -1.47 13.61
CA TYR A 449 20.51 -1.45 14.76
C TYR A 449 22.00 -1.34 14.40
N GLY A 450 22.37 -1.26 13.12
CA GLY A 450 23.78 -1.23 12.70
C GLY A 450 24.53 -2.56 12.92
N VAL A 451 23.82 -3.66 13.21
CA VAL A 451 24.44 -4.91 13.66
C VAL A 451 24.78 -5.81 12.48
N GLU A 452 26.06 -5.95 12.18
CA GLU A 452 26.55 -6.90 11.18
C GLU A 452 26.75 -8.30 11.77
N LEU A 453 25.99 -9.27 11.26
CA LEU A 453 26.03 -10.64 11.74
C LEU A 453 26.94 -11.54 10.89
N PRO A 454 27.81 -12.36 11.51
CA PRO A 454 28.58 -13.39 10.81
C PRO A 454 27.65 -14.41 10.15
N ARG A 455 28.01 -14.91 8.96
CA ARG A 455 27.16 -15.83 8.18
C ARG A 455 26.72 -17.07 8.95
N ARG A 456 27.57 -17.63 9.80
CA ARG A 456 27.24 -18.80 10.64
C ARG A 456 26.23 -18.45 11.73
N PHE A 457 26.34 -17.26 12.33
CA PHE A 457 25.39 -16.76 13.32
C PHE A 457 24.02 -16.44 12.69
N GLN A 458 23.99 -15.87 11.48
CA GLN A 458 22.73 -15.63 10.74
C GLN A 458 21.91 -16.92 10.58
N ILE A 459 22.57 -18.08 10.41
CA ILE A 459 21.89 -19.38 10.30
C ILE A 459 21.24 -19.77 11.63
N GLU A 460 21.93 -19.56 12.76
CA GLU A 460 21.41 -19.91 14.08
C GLU A 460 20.28 -18.98 14.50
N LEU A 461 20.46 -17.67 14.36
CA LEU A 461 19.41 -16.68 14.63
C LEU A 461 18.16 -16.96 13.78
N ALA A 462 18.32 -17.25 12.48
CA ALA A 462 17.19 -17.57 11.62
C ALA A 462 16.39 -18.78 12.09
N ARG A 463 17.05 -19.82 12.64
CA ARG A 463 16.34 -20.97 13.22
C ARG A 463 15.53 -20.58 14.46
N ARG A 464 16.06 -19.69 15.31
CA ARG A 464 15.37 -19.20 16.52
C ARG A 464 14.15 -18.36 16.16
N VAL A 465 14.30 -17.45 15.20
CA VAL A 465 13.21 -16.62 14.70
C VAL A 465 12.13 -17.47 14.06
N GLN A 466 12.51 -18.44 13.22
CA GLN A 466 11.58 -19.39 12.61
C GLN A 466 10.77 -20.16 13.65
N ALA A 467 11.43 -20.72 14.66
CA ALA A 467 10.76 -21.44 15.74
C ALA A 467 9.80 -20.54 16.53
N HIS A 468 10.17 -19.27 16.74
CA HIS A 468 9.32 -18.28 17.40
C HIS A 468 8.07 -17.96 16.56
N THR A 469 8.24 -17.69 15.26
CA THR A 469 7.13 -17.39 14.34
C THR A 469 6.21 -18.59 14.13
N ASP A 470 6.75 -19.81 14.07
CA ASP A 470 5.95 -21.04 13.92
C ASP A 470 5.07 -21.30 15.14
N ALA A 471 5.54 -20.96 16.33
CA ALA A 471 4.80 -21.17 17.58
C ALA A 471 3.70 -20.13 17.82
N HIS A 472 3.91 -18.88 17.39
CA HIS A 472 2.99 -17.75 17.69
C HIS A 472 2.12 -17.33 16.51
N GLY A 473 2.45 -17.76 15.29
CA GLY A 473 1.73 -17.39 14.07
C GLY A 473 1.80 -15.90 13.73
N ALA A 474 2.62 -15.13 14.44
CA ALA A 474 2.76 -13.68 14.28
C ALA A 474 3.98 -13.34 13.40
N GLU A 475 3.84 -12.25 12.66
CA GLU A 475 4.96 -11.57 12.01
C GLU A 475 5.83 -10.90 13.08
N VAL A 476 7.14 -10.82 12.84
CA VAL A 476 8.13 -10.22 13.75
C VAL A 476 8.70 -8.98 13.08
N ASP A 477 8.54 -7.82 13.73
CA ASP A 477 9.15 -6.56 13.29
C ASP A 477 10.61 -6.41 13.80
N ALA A 478 11.25 -5.27 13.52
CA ALA A 478 12.64 -5.03 13.94
C ALA A 478 12.82 -5.01 15.47
N ALA A 479 11.86 -4.44 16.20
CA ALA A 479 11.91 -4.33 17.65
C ALA A 479 11.69 -5.70 18.32
N GLU A 480 10.73 -6.48 17.83
CA GLU A 480 10.48 -7.84 18.28
C GLU A 480 11.66 -8.77 17.94
N LEU A 481 12.27 -8.60 16.76
CA LEU A 481 13.47 -9.34 16.38
C LEU A 481 14.63 -9.02 17.32
N TRP A 482 14.82 -7.73 17.67
CA TRP A 482 15.84 -7.32 18.63
C TRP A 482 15.56 -7.90 20.01
N ALA A 483 14.32 -7.83 20.49
CA ALA A 483 13.93 -8.40 21.78
C ALA A 483 14.12 -9.93 21.83
N LEU A 484 13.87 -10.63 20.73
CA LEU A 484 14.17 -12.05 20.59
C LEU A 484 15.68 -12.31 20.61
N PHE A 485 16.47 -11.51 19.88
CA PHE A 485 17.93 -11.60 19.90
C PHE A 485 18.47 -11.37 21.32
N GLU A 486 17.99 -10.33 22.01
CA GLU A 486 18.36 -10.04 23.39
C GLU A 486 18.01 -11.21 24.31
N ARG A 487 16.79 -11.72 24.23
CA ARG A 487 16.35 -12.84 25.07
C ARG A 487 17.18 -14.11 24.86
N GLU A 488 17.42 -14.49 23.60
CA GLU A 488 18.10 -15.75 23.27
C GLU A 488 19.62 -15.66 23.46
N PHE A 489 20.23 -14.50 23.18
CA PHE A 489 21.70 -14.37 23.10
C PHE A 489 22.30 -13.41 24.12
N LEU A 490 21.53 -12.45 24.67
CA LEU A 490 21.96 -11.50 25.71
C LEU A 490 21.27 -11.71 27.08
N GLY A 491 20.29 -12.61 27.19
CA GLY A 491 19.52 -12.91 28.40
C GLY A 491 18.74 -11.71 28.98
N SER A 492 17.90 -11.98 29.97
CA SER A 492 17.05 -11.00 30.68
C SER A 492 17.84 -10.10 31.64
N GLY A 493 18.72 -9.27 31.09
CA GLY A 493 19.48 -8.24 31.81
C GLY A 493 20.15 -7.19 30.91
N GLY A 494 19.81 -7.13 29.62
CA GLY A 494 20.43 -6.22 28.64
C GLY A 494 19.79 -4.83 28.51
N GLY A 495 18.70 -4.54 29.23
CA GLY A 495 17.94 -3.30 29.06
C GLY A 495 18.19 -2.25 30.15
N ALA A 496 18.57 -1.05 29.69
CA ALA A 496 18.56 0.27 30.34
C ALA A 496 19.86 0.78 30.99
N ALA A 497 20.59 1.56 30.19
CA ALA A 497 21.52 2.58 30.67
C ALA A 497 20.75 3.73 31.34
N GLY A 498 21.12 4.07 32.57
CA GLY A 498 20.60 5.20 33.32
C GLY A 498 21.30 5.38 34.66
N ALA A 499 22.41 6.12 34.66
CA ALA A 499 23.07 6.82 35.77
C ALA A 499 23.31 6.08 37.11
N GLY A 500 24.59 5.88 37.45
CA GLY A 500 25.04 5.72 38.83
C GLY A 500 26.23 4.77 39.00
N GLU A 501 27.34 5.31 39.47
CA GLU A 501 28.49 4.55 39.95
C GLU A 501 28.10 3.54 41.04
N ALA A 502 28.82 2.42 41.07
CA ALA A 502 28.92 1.44 42.16
C ALA A 502 27.60 0.78 42.62
N GLY A 503 27.34 -0.43 42.11
CA GLY A 503 26.36 -1.33 42.71
C GLY A 503 26.33 -2.68 42.01
N ALA A 504 26.73 -3.72 42.72
CA ALA A 504 26.56 -5.11 42.32
C ALA A 504 25.08 -5.42 42.07
N GLY A 505 24.66 -5.42 40.81
CA GLY A 505 23.37 -5.96 40.39
C GLY A 505 23.52 -7.43 40.08
N GLU A 506 23.27 -8.29 41.07
CA GLU A 506 23.16 -9.74 40.88
C GLU A 506 22.06 -10.05 39.86
N ALA A 507 22.43 -10.63 38.72
CA ALA A 507 21.47 -11.33 37.88
C ALA A 507 20.95 -12.54 38.67
N ALA A 508 19.76 -12.43 39.24
CA ALA A 508 19.09 -13.52 39.94
C ALA A 508 19.00 -14.77 39.03
N GLY A 509 19.89 -15.73 39.25
CA GLY A 509 20.01 -16.98 38.48
C GLY A 509 21.36 -17.24 37.79
N ALA A 510 22.28 -16.27 37.74
CA ALA A 510 23.63 -16.49 37.22
C ALA A 510 24.48 -17.27 38.24
N ILE A 511 24.91 -18.49 37.87
CA ILE A 511 25.78 -19.33 38.71
C ILE A 511 27.24 -18.96 38.48
N VAL A 512 27.59 -18.46 37.28
CA VAL A 512 28.94 -18.03 36.93
C VAL A 512 28.95 -16.52 36.75
N THR A 513 29.75 -15.81 37.53
CA THR A 513 29.99 -14.36 37.40
C THR A 513 31.48 -14.07 37.29
N LEU A 514 31.80 -12.97 36.59
CA LEU A 514 33.13 -12.38 36.60
C LEU A 514 33.10 -11.24 37.62
N ASP A 515 33.86 -11.37 38.70
CA ASP A 515 33.86 -10.41 39.79
C ASP A 515 34.93 -9.33 39.58
N ALA A 516 36.09 -9.71 39.03
CA ALA A 516 37.17 -8.79 38.71
C ALA A 516 38.07 -9.35 37.60
N HIS A 517 38.69 -8.47 36.82
CA HIS A 517 39.81 -8.82 35.97
C HIS A 517 40.83 -7.68 35.95
N GLU A 518 42.12 -8.01 35.98
CA GLU A 518 43.22 -7.07 35.95
C GLU A 518 44.33 -7.63 35.05
N THR A 519 44.89 -6.81 34.18
CA THR A 519 46.07 -7.18 33.37
C THR A 519 47.24 -6.29 33.77
N ALA A 520 48.28 -6.88 34.33
CA ALA A 520 49.51 -6.18 34.71
C ALA A 520 50.60 -6.45 33.66
N GLY A 521 51.28 -5.39 33.21
CA GLY A 521 52.46 -5.50 32.33
C GLY A 521 52.25 -5.24 30.84
N GLY A 522 51.07 -4.77 30.39
CA GLY A 522 50.81 -4.44 28.99
C GLY A 522 50.71 -2.92 28.74
N GLY A 523 51.80 -2.28 28.33
CA GLY A 523 51.75 -0.92 27.79
C GLY A 523 51.17 -0.92 26.37
N ALA A 524 50.15 -0.09 26.12
CA ALA A 524 49.60 0.11 24.79
C ALA A 524 50.55 0.96 23.92
N GLY A 525 50.90 0.48 22.73
CA GLY A 525 51.57 1.29 21.70
C GLY A 525 52.31 0.44 20.65
N GLY A 526 51.78 0.36 19.44
CA GLY A 526 52.36 -0.38 18.32
C GLY A 526 53.69 0.22 17.83
N GLY A 527 54.57 -0.65 17.34
CA GLY A 527 55.82 -0.27 16.68
C GLY A 527 56.87 -1.38 16.75
N ALA A 528 57.00 -2.12 15.64
CA ALA A 528 58.01 -3.12 15.31
C ALA A 528 59.28 -3.19 16.19
N SER A 529 59.36 -4.21 17.06
CA SER A 529 60.55 -5.04 17.26
C SER A 529 60.21 -6.16 18.27
N GLY A 530 60.34 -7.41 17.85
CA GLY A 530 60.03 -8.58 18.68
C GLY A 530 61.02 -8.75 19.83
N ALA A 531 60.62 -8.34 21.05
CA ALA A 531 61.09 -8.87 22.34
C ALA A 531 60.47 -8.07 23.51
N ALA A 532 59.18 -8.26 23.84
CA ALA A 532 58.60 -7.84 25.14
C ALA A 532 57.16 -8.36 25.42
N GLU A 533 56.80 -9.59 25.03
CA GLU A 533 55.47 -10.17 25.37
C GLU A 533 55.50 -11.08 26.62
N SER A 534 56.66 -11.32 27.25
CA SER A 534 56.82 -12.47 28.15
C SER A 534 56.52 -12.25 29.64
N ASP A 535 56.01 -11.09 30.07
CA ASP A 535 55.76 -10.81 31.50
C ASP A 535 54.35 -10.27 31.81
N ALA A 536 53.46 -10.22 30.81
CA ALA A 536 52.08 -9.83 31.02
C ALA A 536 51.34 -10.92 31.83
N ARG A 537 50.78 -10.54 32.98
CA ARG A 537 49.95 -11.43 33.80
C ARG A 537 48.54 -10.92 33.89
N THR A 538 47.59 -11.82 33.62
CA THR A 538 46.16 -11.51 33.70
C THR A 538 45.57 -12.25 34.90
N ARG A 539 45.05 -11.47 35.85
CA ARG A 539 44.31 -11.97 37.01
C ARG A 539 42.83 -11.91 36.73
N VAL A 540 42.10 -12.98 37.00
CA VAL A 540 40.66 -13.09 36.80
C VAL A 540 40.03 -13.69 38.04
N THR A 541 39.03 -13.02 38.60
CA THR A 541 38.23 -13.50 39.73
C THR A 541 36.86 -13.91 39.21
N VAL A 542 36.56 -15.20 39.30
CA VAL A 542 35.26 -15.76 38.90
C VAL A 542 34.57 -16.41 40.08
N SER A 543 33.27 -16.18 40.21
CA SER A 543 32.41 -16.89 41.15
C SER A 543 31.62 -17.95 40.43
N VAL A 544 31.64 -19.17 40.96
CA VAL A 544 30.85 -20.30 40.45
C VAL A 544 30.01 -20.84 41.60
N ALA A 545 28.68 -20.79 41.48
CA ALA A 545 27.71 -21.15 42.51
C ALA A 545 27.94 -20.41 43.84
N GLY A 546 28.25 -19.11 43.74
CA GLY A 546 28.54 -18.25 44.90
C GLY A 546 29.94 -18.47 45.50
N VAL A 547 30.75 -19.35 44.94
CA VAL A 547 32.13 -19.59 45.41
C VAL A 547 33.12 -18.86 44.50
N ALA A 548 33.64 -17.75 45.00
CA ALA A 548 34.66 -16.94 44.34
C ALA A 548 36.02 -17.66 44.32
N SER A 549 36.71 -17.55 43.19
CA SER A 549 38.08 -18.05 43.00
C SER A 549 38.87 -17.08 42.12
N THR A 550 40.12 -16.79 42.51
CA THR A 550 41.01 -15.90 41.77
C THR A 550 42.10 -16.74 41.10
N HIS A 551 42.31 -16.49 39.81
CA HIS A 551 43.25 -17.21 38.97
C HIS A 551 44.19 -16.21 38.31
N GLU A 552 45.47 -16.58 38.14
CA GLU A 552 46.48 -15.74 37.52
C GLU A 552 47.21 -16.52 36.44
N PHE A 553 47.14 -16.03 35.20
CA PHE A 553 47.73 -16.69 34.04
C PHE A 553 48.86 -15.85 33.44
N ALA A 554 49.97 -16.50 33.11
CA ALA A 554 51.09 -15.90 32.41
C ALA A 554 50.81 -15.87 30.90
N ALA A 555 51.03 -14.73 30.26
CA ALA A 555 50.91 -14.51 28.81
C ALA A 555 49.56 -14.98 28.21
N GLY A 556 48.62 -14.04 28.06
CA GLY A 556 47.34 -14.25 27.40
C GLY A 556 46.37 -13.09 27.65
N GLY A 557 45.61 -12.71 26.63
CA GLY A 557 44.60 -11.64 26.76
C GLY A 557 43.46 -12.01 27.73
N PRO A 558 42.70 -11.03 28.23
CA PRO A 558 41.63 -11.25 29.23
C PRO A 558 40.63 -12.36 28.92
N VAL A 559 40.28 -12.52 27.64
CA VAL A 559 39.38 -13.59 27.17
C VAL A 559 40.00 -14.97 27.40
N ALA A 560 41.28 -15.15 27.04
CA ALA A 560 41.98 -16.42 27.20
C ALA A 560 42.16 -16.78 28.68
N ALA A 561 42.52 -15.79 29.51
CA ALA A 561 42.64 -15.97 30.96
C ALA A 561 41.30 -16.35 31.61
N LEU A 562 40.19 -15.73 31.19
CA LEU A 562 38.87 -16.08 31.68
C LEU A 562 38.46 -17.51 31.27
N VAL A 563 38.68 -17.91 30.03
CA VAL A 563 38.38 -19.28 29.57
C VAL A 563 39.20 -20.30 30.35
N ALA A 564 40.48 -20.02 30.61
CA ALA A 564 41.34 -20.89 31.42
C ALA A 564 40.84 -20.99 32.87
N ALA A 565 40.46 -19.87 33.51
CA ALA A 565 39.88 -19.86 34.85
C ALA A 565 38.60 -20.72 34.93
N LEU A 566 37.72 -20.61 33.93
CA LEU A 566 36.50 -21.40 33.86
C LEU A 566 36.80 -22.90 33.68
N HIS A 567 37.81 -23.23 32.89
CA HIS A 567 38.26 -24.61 32.68
C HIS A 567 38.77 -25.25 33.98
N GLU A 568 39.55 -24.53 34.79
CA GLU A 568 40.00 -24.98 36.11
C GLU A 568 38.83 -25.19 37.10
N ARG A 569 37.72 -24.49 36.88
CA ARG A 569 36.45 -24.66 37.63
C ARG A 569 35.53 -25.73 37.03
N GLY A 570 36.02 -26.51 36.07
CA GLY A 570 35.29 -27.63 35.47
C GLY A 570 34.29 -27.24 34.38
N ILE A 571 34.28 -25.98 33.95
CA ILE A 571 33.41 -25.49 32.87
C ILE A 571 34.23 -25.44 31.58
N ARG A 572 34.00 -26.40 30.68
CA ARG A 572 34.74 -26.48 29.41
C ARG A 572 34.06 -25.68 28.31
N ILE A 573 34.76 -24.67 27.82
CA ILE A 573 34.37 -23.83 26.69
C ILE A 573 35.59 -23.65 25.80
N GLU A 574 35.46 -23.98 24.52
CA GLU A 574 36.47 -23.67 23.51
C GLU A 574 35.93 -22.58 22.60
N VAL A 575 36.55 -21.40 22.56
CA VAL A 575 36.14 -20.31 21.66
C VAL A 575 36.64 -20.62 20.25
N LEU A 576 35.72 -20.83 19.31
CA LEU A 576 35.98 -21.17 17.91
C LEU A 576 36.07 -19.94 17.01
N GLY A 577 35.36 -18.86 17.37
CA GLY A 577 35.33 -17.61 16.63
C GLY A 577 34.81 -16.48 17.50
N LEU A 578 35.31 -15.27 17.26
CA LEU A 578 34.92 -14.06 17.96
C LEU A 578 34.68 -12.96 16.94
N HIS A 579 33.50 -12.35 16.99
CA HIS A 579 33.08 -11.26 16.12
C HIS A 579 32.61 -10.08 16.96
N GLN A 580 33.04 -8.88 16.58
CA GLN A 580 32.69 -7.64 17.27
C GLN A 580 32.06 -6.68 16.29
N THR A 581 30.99 -6.02 16.75
CA THR A 581 30.28 -4.96 16.01
C THR A 581 29.79 -3.91 17.01
N SER A 582 29.45 -2.73 16.53
CA SER A 582 28.68 -1.75 17.32
C SER A 582 27.18 -2.00 17.15
N VAL A 583 26.40 -1.56 18.13
CA VAL A 583 24.96 -1.34 18.02
C VAL A 583 24.76 0.17 17.87
N GLY A 584 24.31 0.61 16.70
CA GLY A 584 24.25 2.02 16.32
C GLY A 584 25.61 2.63 15.97
N SER A 585 25.67 3.97 15.97
CA SER A 585 26.84 4.76 15.58
C SER A 585 27.26 5.77 16.67
N GLY A 586 28.51 6.23 16.62
CA GLY A 586 29.07 7.24 17.53
C GLY A 586 29.95 6.69 18.66
N ALA A 587 30.72 7.56 19.32
CA ALA A 587 31.73 7.17 20.31
C ALA A 587 31.15 6.52 21.59
N ALA A 588 29.85 6.69 21.83
CA ALA A 588 29.13 6.10 22.96
C ALA A 588 28.34 4.83 22.56
N SER A 589 28.50 4.30 21.35
CA SER A 589 27.77 3.13 20.87
C SER A 589 28.08 1.90 21.71
N THR A 590 27.08 1.06 21.96
CA THR A 590 27.26 -0.22 22.65
C THR A 590 28.08 -1.16 21.77
N ALA A 591 29.14 -1.75 22.31
CA ALA A 591 29.88 -2.83 21.68
C ALA A 591 29.15 -4.16 21.89
N LEU A 592 28.92 -4.90 20.81
CA LEU A 592 28.36 -6.24 20.80
C LEU A 592 29.47 -7.24 20.40
N THR A 593 29.71 -8.24 21.25
CA THR A 593 30.61 -9.35 20.94
C THR A 593 29.81 -10.64 20.80
N LEU A 594 29.97 -11.32 19.67
CA LEU A 594 29.41 -12.64 19.37
C LEU A 594 30.55 -13.66 19.42
N ILE A 595 30.41 -14.70 20.25
CA ILE A 595 31.36 -15.81 20.29
C ILE A 595 30.71 -17.09 19.79
N GLU A 596 31.37 -17.75 18.83
CA GLU A 596 31.12 -19.16 18.52
C GLU A 596 31.96 -19.99 19.48
N TYR A 597 31.34 -20.89 20.22
CA TYR A 597 32.05 -21.72 21.19
C TYR A 597 31.62 -23.18 21.13
N ARG A 598 32.50 -24.09 21.53
CA ARG A 598 32.21 -25.50 21.73
C ARG A 598 32.00 -25.77 23.21
N ASP A 599 30.89 -26.42 23.54
CA ASP A 599 30.60 -26.88 24.90
C ASP A 599 31.29 -28.23 25.20
N ALA A 600 31.17 -28.70 26.45
CA ALA A 600 31.72 -29.99 26.89
C ALA A 600 31.14 -31.20 26.13
N ALA A 601 29.95 -31.07 25.52
CA ALA A 601 29.33 -32.09 24.69
C ALA A 601 29.85 -32.07 23.23
N GLY A 602 30.78 -31.17 22.90
CA GLY A 602 31.34 -31.03 21.57
C GLY A 602 30.48 -30.23 20.58
N THR A 603 29.37 -29.66 21.05
CA THR A 603 28.39 -28.94 20.21
C THR A 603 28.82 -27.49 20.04
N ALA A 604 28.86 -27.01 18.80
CA ALA A 604 29.11 -25.59 18.51
C ALA A 604 27.84 -24.78 18.77
N ARG A 605 27.97 -23.74 19.59
CA ARG A 605 26.90 -22.82 20.00
C ARG A 605 27.37 -21.37 19.90
N TRP A 606 26.45 -20.45 20.10
CA TRP A 606 26.73 -19.01 20.09
C TRP A 606 26.29 -18.36 21.39
N ALA A 607 27.05 -17.37 21.84
CA ALA A 607 26.69 -16.47 22.93
C ALA A 607 27.03 -15.03 22.56
N ALA A 608 26.29 -14.08 23.10
CA ALA A 608 26.55 -12.65 22.92
C ALA A 608 26.82 -11.95 24.26
N GLY A 609 27.60 -10.88 24.19
CA GLY A 609 27.80 -9.93 25.28
C GLY A 609 27.75 -8.50 24.75
N ALA A 610 27.12 -7.61 25.51
CA ALA A 610 26.96 -6.21 25.15
C ALA A 610 27.47 -5.33 26.30
N SER A 611 28.24 -4.29 25.97
CA SER A 611 28.74 -3.31 26.93
C SER A 611 29.23 -2.05 26.20
N THR A 612 29.36 -0.92 26.89
CA THR A 612 30.04 0.27 26.35
C THR A 612 31.54 0.07 26.14
N SER A 613 32.11 -1.01 26.69
CA SER A 613 33.51 -1.42 26.48
C SER A 613 33.58 -2.71 25.65
N VAL A 614 34.40 -2.70 24.59
CA VAL A 614 34.66 -3.86 23.73
C VAL A 614 35.17 -5.06 24.53
N LEU A 615 36.06 -4.80 25.50
CA LEU A 615 36.61 -5.84 26.36
C LEU A 615 35.52 -6.41 27.28
N SER A 616 34.75 -5.55 27.94
CA SER A 616 33.66 -5.98 28.82
C SER A 616 32.60 -6.78 28.07
N ALA A 617 32.25 -6.37 26.84
CA ALA A 617 31.34 -7.11 25.97
C ALA A 617 31.87 -8.52 25.66
N SER A 618 33.18 -8.64 25.40
CA SER A 618 33.82 -9.94 25.13
C SER A 618 33.82 -10.86 26.34
N LEU A 619 34.14 -10.33 27.52
CA LEU A 619 34.11 -11.09 28.77
C LEU A 619 32.68 -11.52 29.14
N ALA A 620 31.71 -10.63 28.96
CA ALA A 620 30.30 -10.95 29.17
C ALA A 620 29.81 -12.08 28.24
N ALA A 621 30.25 -12.10 26.98
CA ALA A 621 29.91 -13.18 26.04
C ALA A 621 30.45 -14.54 26.53
N VAL A 622 31.68 -14.58 27.05
CA VAL A 622 32.30 -15.80 27.61
C VAL A 622 31.59 -16.27 28.87
N ILE A 623 31.28 -15.36 29.80
CA ILE A 623 30.50 -15.70 31.01
C ILE A 623 29.13 -16.25 30.62
N ARG A 624 28.49 -15.72 29.59
CA ARG A 624 27.21 -16.24 29.11
C ARG A 624 27.33 -17.63 28.51
N ALA A 625 28.35 -17.87 27.67
CA ALA A 625 28.66 -19.21 27.19
C ALA A 625 28.88 -20.19 28.34
N ALA A 626 29.55 -19.77 29.42
CA ALA A 626 29.77 -20.59 30.61
C ALA A 626 28.47 -20.94 31.34
N ASN A 627 27.56 -19.98 31.45
CA ASN A 627 26.26 -20.20 32.05
C ASN A 627 25.37 -21.11 31.18
N ALA A 628 25.56 -21.12 29.85
CA ALA A 628 24.80 -21.95 28.90
C ALA A 628 25.40 -23.34 28.63
N ALA A 629 26.70 -23.54 28.84
CA ALA A 629 27.44 -24.78 28.58
C ALA A 629 27.32 -25.83 29.71
N ARG A 630 26.40 -25.63 30.65
CA ARG A 630 26.17 -26.58 31.75
C ARG A 630 25.45 -27.84 31.21
N PRO A 631 25.70 -29.02 31.81
CA PRO A 631 24.95 -30.23 31.50
C PRO A 631 23.47 -30.12 31.87
#